data_AF-A0A8B6DII1-F1
#
_entry.id   AF-A0A8B6DII1-F1
#
_cell.length_a   1.000
_cell.length_b   1.000
_cell.length_c   1.000
_cell.angle_alpha   90.00
_cell.angle_beta   90.00
_cell.angle_gamma   90.00
#
_symmetry.space_group_name_H-M   'P 1'
#
loop_
_entity.id
_entity.type
_entity.pdbx_description
1 polymer ?
#
loop_
_entity_poly.entity_id
_entity_poly.type
_entity_poly.pdbx_seq_one_letter_code
_entity_poly.pdbx_strand_id
1 'polypeptide(L)'
;MPMTKAEKQKAYRDRKKQQEGESYLEKERQRTKAYYVPIAERSKTDQEKRRKKVRKLVQKHRERNRQSTIEPSTSQPSQQVESTSQEQEQVVSSSTDNPISTPLVVRLPCQNPKNRTRKRISRQVAKCNREIERLKGENINTQRKYKTVSKRYERLVKRTTQNKSSENVGQDKETGNDTHGNDGPSSSKSGTEKLTPRKRTYKELREMKACHPSKIPKIVKNKLVLANLLTDEIEDVYNKSDQQAKAIVTSIVSSSKLKEYKLTKTLSQSTGIRRSRLVKKRKKRLGKSTEKNKEPH
;
A
#
# COMPACT_ATOMS: atom_id res chain seq x y z
N MET A 1 -6.12 -16.39 6.90
CA MET A 1 -5.54 -15.12 6.38
C MET A 1 -4.03 -15.28 6.25
N PRO A 2 -3.41 -14.93 5.12
CA PRO A 2 -1.95 -14.98 5.02
C PRO A 2 -1.32 -13.94 5.95
N MET A 3 -0.42 -14.37 6.85
CA MET A 3 0.28 -13.46 7.77
C MET A 3 1.04 -12.38 7.00
N THR A 4 1.05 -11.17 7.55
CA THR A 4 1.83 -10.06 7.00
C THR A 4 3.33 -10.33 7.15
N LYS A 5 4.17 -9.64 6.36
CA LYS A 5 5.63 -9.80 6.46
C LYS A 5 6.17 -9.45 7.85
N ALA A 6 5.58 -8.44 8.49
CA ALA A 6 5.95 -8.00 9.84
C ALA A 6 5.60 -9.09 10.87
N GLU A 7 4.41 -9.68 10.78
CA GLU A 7 3.99 -10.82 11.62
C GLU A 7 4.91 -12.03 11.44
N LYS A 8 5.27 -12.37 10.20
CA LYS A 8 6.20 -13.47 9.92
C LYS A 8 7.58 -13.24 10.53
N GLN A 9 8.11 -12.02 10.44
CA GLN A 9 9.38 -11.67 11.07
C GLN A 9 9.31 -11.68 12.60
N LYS A 10 8.20 -11.22 13.16
CA LYS A 10 7.95 -11.28 14.60
C LYS A 10 7.95 -12.73 15.10
N ALA A 11 7.14 -13.59 14.47
CA ALA A 11 7.07 -15.01 14.81
C ALA A 11 8.43 -15.73 14.66
N TYR A 12 9.23 -15.37 13.64
CA TYR A 12 10.59 -15.90 13.50
C TYR A 12 11.50 -15.49 14.66
N ARG A 13 11.48 -14.22 15.07
CA ARG A 13 12.27 -13.73 16.21
C ARG A 13 11.82 -14.40 17.51
N ASP A 14 10.52 -14.55 17.72
CA ASP A 14 9.97 -15.19 18.91
C ASP A 14 10.41 -16.67 18.98
N ARG A 15 10.35 -17.40 17.85
CA ARG A 15 10.85 -18.78 17.76
C ARG A 15 12.36 -18.86 18.02
N LYS A 16 13.15 -17.93 17.46
CA LYS A 16 14.60 -17.90 17.68
C LYS A 16 14.95 -17.56 19.13
N LYS A 17 14.21 -16.65 19.75
CA LYS A 17 14.34 -16.31 21.18
C LYS A 17 14.00 -17.51 22.07
N GLN A 18 13.00 -18.32 21.72
CA GLN A 18 12.69 -19.56 22.44
C GLN A 18 13.77 -20.63 22.26
N GLN A 19 14.34 -20.77 21.06
CA GLN A 19 15.36 -21.78 20.78
C GLN A 19 16.72 -21.47 21.42
N GLU A 20 17.16 -20.22 21.34
CA GLU A 20 18.50 -19.79 21.75
C GLU A 20 18.53 -19.17 23.16
N GLY A 21 17.37 -18.82 23.72
CA GLY A 21 17.21 -18.35 25.10
C GLY A 21 18.09 -17.14 25.43
N GLU A 22 18.96 -17.30 26.43
CA GLU A 22 19.84 -16.25 26.92
C GLU A 22 20.90 -15.83 25.91
N SER A 23 21.41 -16.75 25.09
CA SER A 23 22.43 -16.43 24.08
C SER A 23 21.89 -15.46 23.00
N TYR A 24 20.59 -15.55 22.69
CA TYR A 24 19.92 -14.60 21.80
C TYR A 24 19.78 -13.23 22.45
N LEU A 25 19.40 -13.19 23.73
CA LEU A 25 19.29 -11.96 24.50
C LEU A 25 20.65 -11.25 24.64
N GLU A 26 21.72 -12.01 24.84
CA GLU A 26 23.07 -11.46 24.95
C GLU A 26 23.56 -10.86 23.63
N LYS A 27 23.32 -11.54 22.49
CA LYS A 27 23.59 -10.97 21.16
C LYS A 27 22.77 -9.71 20.90
N GLU A 28 21.52 -9.63 21.36
CA GLU A 28 20.69 -8.42 21.29
C GLU A 28 21.23 -7.30 22.18
N ARG A 29 21.65 -7.60 23.41
CA ARG A 29 22.31 -6.64 24.31
C ARG A 29 23.59 -6.09 23.68
N GLN A 30 24.44 -6.95 23.11
CA GLN A 30 25.67 -6.55 22.44
C GLN A 30 25.39 -5.69 21.20
N ARG A 31 24.42 -6.07 20.35
CA ARG A 31 24.00 -5.26 19.21
C ARG A 31 23.50 -3.90 19.64
N THR A 32 22.62 -3.87 20.65
CA THR A 32 22.07 -2.62 21.17
C THR A 32 23.20 -1.75 21.75
N LYS A 33 24.13 -2.35 22.52
CA LYS A 33 25.30 -1.66 23.09
C LYS A 33 26.20 -1.07 22.00
N ALA A 34 26.44 -1.77 20.89
CA ALA A 34 27.26 -1.29 19.77
C ALA A 34 26.73 -0.01 19.12
N TYR A 35 25.40 0.21 19.12
CA TYR A 35 24.78 1.40 18.54
C TYR A 35 24.30 2.41 19.60
N TYR A 36 24.37 2.04 20.87
CA TYR A 36 23.97 2.90 21.98
C TYR A 36 25.10 3.87 22.29
N VAL A 37 24.81 5.15 22.08
CA VAL A 37 25.70 6.24 22.49
C VAL A 37 24.99 7.01 23.61
N PRO A 38 25.53 6.97 24.84
CA PRO A 38 25.05 7.76 25.98
C PRO A 38 24.82 9.22 25.60
N ILE A 39 23.86 9.88 26.24
CA ILE A 39 23.51 11.27 25.90
C ILE A 39 24.67 12.22 26.19
N ALA A 40 25.41 11.98 27.27
CA ALA A 40 26.58 12.78 27.66
C ALA A 40 27.67 12.78 26.58
N GLU A 41 27.84 11.67 25.87
CA GLU A 41 28.86 11.50 24.81
C GLU A 41 28.42 12.04 23.45
N ARG A 42 27.18 12.49 23.31
CA ARG A 42 26.66 13.04 22.04
C ARG A 42 26.98 14.51 21.91
N SER A 43 27.38 14.92 20.70
CA SER A 43 27.55 16.33 20.33
C SER A 43 26.28 17.14 20.60
N LYS A 44 26.43 18.41 21.02
CA LYS A 44 25.30 19.32 21.28
C LYS A 44 24.37 19.45 20.07
N THR A 45 24.95 19.49 18.85
CA THR A 45 24.20 19.57 17.59
C THR A 45 23.35 18.33 17.33
N ASP A 46 23.85 17.12 17.63
CA ASP A 46 23.08 15.89 17.45
C ASP A 46 22.00 15.71 18.53
N GLN A 47 22.28 16.16 19.75
CA GLN A 47 21.25 16.25 20.79
C GLN A 47 20.10 17.16 20.34
N GLU A 48 20.40 18.33 19.78
CA GLU A 48 19.40 19.27 19.28
C GLU A 48 18.61 18.70 18.08
N LYS A 49 19.29 18.08 17.10
CA LYS A 49 18.62 17.37 15.99
C LYS A 49 17.65 16.33 16.50
N ARG A 50 18.02 15.57 17.54
CA ARG A 50 17.15 14.56 18.17
C ARG A 50 15.95 15.21 18.87
N ARG A 51 16.17 16.26 19.66
CA ARG A 51 15.08 17.06 20.28
C ARG A 51 14.11 17.61 19.23
N LYS A 52 14.62 18.14 18.12
CA LYS A 52 13.82 18.65 16.99
C LYS A 52 13.00 17.54 16.32
N LYS A 53 13.58 16.36 16.09
CA LYS A 53 12.85 15.19 15.57
C LYS A 53 11.73 14.74 16.52
N VAL A 54 12.01 14.67 17.82
CA VAL A 54 11.01 14.32 18.85
C VAL A 54 9.89 15.35 18.90
N ARG A 55 10.20 16.65 18.90
CA ARG A 55 9.21 17.73 18.83
C ARG A 55 8.29 17.59 17.62
N LYS A 56 8.84 17.34 16.43
CA LYS A 56 8.07 17.11 15.20
C LYS A 56 7.15 15.88 15.30
N LEU A 57 7.64 14.78 15.87
CA LEU A 57 6.82 13.57 16.06
C LEU A 57 5.66 13.82 17.01
N VAL A 58 5.92 14.50 18.14
CA VAL A 58 4.87 14.87 19.11
C VAL A 58 3.86 15.83 18.49
N GLN A 59 4.32 16.82 17.72
CA GLN A 59 3.44 17.74 17.02
C GLN A 59 2.54 17.01 16.02
N LYS A 60 3.10 16.16 15.16
CA LYS A 60 2.35 15.35 14.20
C LYS A 60 1.34 14.43 14.90
N HIS A 61 1.70 13.86 16.05
CA HIS A 61 0.78 13.06 16.86
C HIS A 61 -0.38 13.91 17.39
N ARG A 62 -0.10 15.13 17.91
CA ARG A 62 -1.13 16.06 18.38
C ARG A 62 -2.05 16.51 17.24
N GLU A 63 -1.51 16.80 16.06
CA GLU A 63 -2.28 17.16 14.86
C GLU A 63 -3.17 16.02 14.40
N ARG A 64 -2.63 14.79 14.33
CA ARG A 64 -3.44 13.59 14.03
C ARG A 64 -4.58 13.43 15.03
N ASN A 65 -4.31 13.61 16.32
CA ASN A 65 -5.33 13.52 17.35
C ASN A 65 -6.38 14.63 17.20
N ARG A 66 -5.98 15.87 16.87
CA ARG A 66 -6.92 16.96 16.57
C ARG A 66 -7.80 16.61 15.38
N GLN A 67 -7.23 16.11 14.28
CA GLN A 67 -7.98 15.70 13.09
C GLN A 67 -8.97 14.57 13.39
N SER A 68 -8.56 13.56 14.16
CA SER A 68 -9.49 12.50 14.59
C SER A 68 -10.60 12.99 15.53
N THR A 69 -10.43 14.13 16.17
CA THR A 69 -11.45 14.76 17.02
C THR A 69 -12.34 15.75 16.25
N ILE A 70 -11.87 16.29 15.12
CA ILE A 70 -12.55 17.35 14.35
C ILE A 70 -13.36 16.81 13.16
N GLU A 71 -13.18 15.56 12.72
CA GLU A 71 -14.08 14.94 11.72
C GLU A 71 -15.52 14.89 12.28
N PRO A 72 -16.44 15.73 11.76
CA PRO A 72 -17.83 15.70 12.16
C PRO A 72 -18.48 14.49 11.49
N SER A 73 -19.27 13.78 12.28
CA SER A 73 -20.29 12.87 11.80
C SER A 73 -21.22 13.59 10.82
N THR A 74 -20.91 13.57 9.54
CA THR A 74 -21.82 14.01 8.47
C THR A 74 -22.10 12.84 7.56
N SER A 75 -23.14 12.08 7.91
CA SER A 75 -24.16 11.53 6.99
C SER A 75 -25.04 10.54 7.74
N GLN A 76 -26.19 11.00 8.24
CA GLN A 76 -27.52 10.46 7.93
C GLN A 76 -28.62 11.38 8.51
N PRO A 77 -29.77 11.48 7.83
CA PRO A 77 -30.81 12.47 8.08
C PRO A 77 -31.87 11.99 9.09
N SER A 78 -32.51 12.98 9.72
CA SER A 78 -33.88 13.00 10.27
C SER A 78 -34.41 11.76 10.98
N GLN A 79 -34.57 11.87 12.30
CA GLN A 79 -35.86 11.58 12.94
C GLN A 79 -36.07 12.58 14.07
N GLN A 80 -37.20 13.29 13.97
CA GLN A 80 -37.76 14.20 14.95
C GLN A 80 -38.04 13.43 16.24
N VAL A 81 -37.68 14.01 17.38
CA VAL A 81 -38.50 13.87 18.58
C VAL A 81 -38.43 15.18 19.34
N GLU A 82 -39.62 15.77 19.46
CA GLU A 82 -39.95 16.92 20.25
C GLU A 82 -39.56 16.70 21.71
N SER A 83 -39.05 17.75 22.34
CA SER A 83 -39.23 17.98 23.78
C SER A 83 -39.09 19.48 24.02
N THR A 84 -40.25 20.11 23.92
CA THR A 84 -40.66 21.36 24.53
C THR A 84 -40.11 21.52 25.95
N SER A 85 -39.44 22.63 26.22
CA SER A 85 -39.58 23.37 27.47
C SER A 85 -39.22 24.83 27.20
N GLN A 86 -40.27 25.64 27.22
CA GLN A 86 -40.24 27.09 27.25
C GLN A 86 -39.60 27.56 28.55
N GLU A 87 -38.83 28.63 28.49
CA GLU A 87 -38.84 29.68 29.51
C GLU A 87 -38.47 30.99 28.81
N GLN A 88 -39.52 31.76 28.52
CA GLN A 88 -39.45 33.18 28.21
C GLN A 88 -39.20 33.90 29.53
N GLU A 89 -38.22 34.80 29.60
CA GLU A 89 -38.40 36.02 30.39
C GLU A 89 -37.87 37.23 29.63
N GLN A 90 -38.67 38.28 29.77
CA GLN A 90 -38.75 39.45 28.93
C GLN A 90 -37.69 40.50 29.25
N VAL A 91 -37.45 41.32 28.23
CA VAL A 91 -36.81 42.62 28.28
C VAL A 91 -37.64 43.56 29.17
N VAL A 92 -37.02 44.16 30.18
CA VAL A 92 -37.46 45.46 30.72
C VAL A 92 -36.27 46.39 30.81
N SER A 93 -36.20 47.29 29.83
CA SER A 93 -35.44 48.52 29.90
C SER A 93 -36.17 49.48 30.84
N SER A 94 -35.55 49.90 31.94
CA SER A 94 -35.95 51.09 32.68
C SER A 94 -34.72 51.93 33.00
N SER A 95 -34.65 53.05 32.31
CA SER A 95 -33.79 54.20 32.56
C SER A 95 -34.13 54.82 33.91
N THR A 96 -33.15 54.90 34.81
CA THR A 96 -33.14 55.87 35.90
C THR A 96 -31.71 56.39 36.06
N ASP A 97 -31.55 57.69 35.80
CA ASP A 97 -30.36 58.47 36.12
C ASP A 97 -30.18 58.53 37.64
N ASN A 98 -29.04 58.05 38.15
CA ASN A 98 -28.49 58.45 39.45
C ASN A 98 -27.00 58.08 39.58
N PRO A 99 -26.23 58.85 40.36
CA PRO A 99 -24.82 59.11 40.11
C PRO A 99 -23.89 58.00 40.62
N ILE A 100 -22.87 57.75 39.80
CA ILE A 100 -21.55 57.16 40.06
C ILE A 100 -21.35 56.70 41.52
N SER A 101 -21.70 55.44 41.78
CA SER A 101 -21.02 54.65 42.79
C SER A 101 -20.32 53.52 42.06
N THR A 102 -19.01 53.66 41.83
CA THR A 102 -18.22 52.59 41.25
C THR A 102 -18.31 51.37 42.16
N PRO A 103 -18.77 50.20 41.69
CA PRO A 103 -18.78 49.01 42.52
C PRO A 103 -17.33 48.69 42.90
N LEU A 104 -17.09 48.47 44.19
CA LEU A 104 -15.79 48.04 44.70
C LEU A 104 -15.44 46.69 44.05
N VAL A 105 -14.62 46.71 43.01
CA VAL A 105 -14.13 45.48 42.35
C VAL A 105 -13.04 44.87 43.22
N VAL A 106 -13.45 44.04 44.18
CA VAL A 106 -12.52 43.19 44.95
C VAL A 106 -11.95 42.13 44.00
N ARG A 107 -10.74 42.37 43.47
CA ARG A 107 -9.97 41.36 42.73
C ARG A 107 -9.53 40.26 43.68
N LEU A 108 -10.32 39.18 43.75
CA LEU A 108 -9.93 37.97 44.45
C LEU A 108 -8.67 37.35 43.78
N PRO A 109 -7.62 36.98 44.54
CA PRO A 109 -6.32 36.53 44.01
C PRO A 109 -6.34 35.17 43.27
N CYS A 110 -7.51 34.55 43.09
CA CYS A 110 -7.66 33.22 42.48
C CYS A 110 -8.00 33.23 40.97
N GLN A 111 -8.04 34.38 40.30
CA GLN A 111 -8.37 34.47 38.86
C GLN A 111 -7.17 34.52 37.91
N ASN A 112 -6.04 33.90 38.25
CA ASN A 112 -4.99 33.66 37.24
C ASN A 112 -5.41 32.48 36.34
N PRO A 113 -5.76 32.68 35.04
CA PRO A 113 -6.16 31.58 34.15
C PRO A 113 -5.04 30.56 33.91
N LYS A 114 -3.80 30.91 34.26
CA LYS A 114 -2.61 30.05 34.17
C LYS A 114 -2.52 29.00 35.28
N ASN A 115 -3.26 29.16 36.39
CA ASN A 115 -3.23 28.27 37.56
C ASN A 115 -4.59 27.59 37.83
N ARG A 116 -5.48 27.47 36.83
CA ARG A 116 -6.66 26.58 36.97
C ARG A 116 -6.15 25.14 37.10
N THR A 117 -6.31 24.56 38.29
CA THR A 117 -6.20 23.12 38.52
C THR A 117 -7.03 22.41 37.46
N ARG A 118 -6.37 21.69 36.54
CA ARG A 118 -7.06 20.95 35.47
C ARG A 118 -8.17 20.13 36.13
N LYS A 119 -9.44 20.37 35.75
CA LYS A 119 -10.58 19.61 36.25
C LYS A 119 -10.25 18.12 36.09
N ARG A 120 -10.06 17.43 37.22
CA ARG A 120 -9.71 16.01 37.23
C ARG A 120 -10.94 15.26 36.74
N ILE A 121 -10.92 14.84 35.48
CA ILE A 121 -11.95 13.95 34.95
C ILE A 121 -12.02 12.74 35.89
N SER A 122 -13.22 12.42 36.36
CA SER A 122 -13.39 11.31 37.29
C SER A 122 -12.86 10.03 36.64
N ARG A 123 -12.30 9.12 37.47
CA ARG A 123 -11.76 7.86 36.97
C ARG A 123 -12.82 7.08 36.17
N GLN A 124 -14.09 7.21 36.55
CA GLN A 124 -15.21 6.58 35.86
C GLN A 124 -15.41 7.15 34.45
N VAL A 125 -15.44 8.48 34.29
CA VAL A 125 -15.56 9.10 32.96
C VAL A 125 -14.37 8.73 32.07
N ALA A 126 -13.16 8.65 32.63
CA ALA A 126 -11.99 8.20 31.88
C ALA A 126 -12.10 6.73 31.43
N LYS A 127 -12.68 5.84 32.26
CA LYS A 127 -12.97 4.44 31.87
C LYS A 127 -14.01 4.40 30.75
N CYS A 128 -15.12 5.12 30.88
CA CYS A 128 -16.17 5.19 29.86
C CYS A 128 -15.60 5.69 28.53
N ASN A 129 -14.77 6.74 28.53
CA ASN A 129 -14.15 7.26 27.31
C ASN A 129 -13.22 6.25 26.64
N ARG A 130 -12.45 5.46 27.41
CA ARG A 130 -11.63 4.38 26.84
C ARG A 130 -12.48 3.29 26.21
N GLU A 131 -13.60 2.95 26.85
CA GLU A 131 -14.52 1.95 26.34
C GLU A 131 -15.21 2.39 25.05
N ILE A 132 -15.63 3.66 24.98
CA ILE A 132 -16.16 4.26 23.76
C ILE A 132 -15.13 4.18 22.63
N GLU A 133 -13.87 4.52 22.87
CA GLU A 133 -12.82 4.44 21.85
C GLU A 133 -12.52 2.98 21.43
N ARG A 134 -12.57 2.03 22.36
CA ARG A 134 -12.47 0.59 22.06
C ARG A 134 -13.60 0.15 21.13
N LEU A 135 -14.85 0.46 21.49
CA LEU A 135 -16.05 0.10 20.73
C LEU A 135 -16.06 0.77 19.34
N LYS A 136 -15.62 2.02 19.22
CA LYS A 136 -15.42 2.68 17.91
C LYS A 136 -14.43 1.91 17.03
N GLY A 137 -13.30 1.50 17.61
CA GLY A 137 -12.30 0.70 16.91
C GLY A 137 -12.85 -0.66 16.43
N GLU A 138 -13.65 -1.31 17.26
CA GLU A 138 -14.32 -2.58 16.94
C GLU A 138 -15.37 -2.40 15.85
N ASN A 139 -16.20 -1.37 15.92
CA ASN A 139 -17.19 -1.05 14.91
C ASN A 139 -16.54 -0.79 13.53
N ILE A 140 -15.47 0.01 13.48
CA ILE A 140 -14.70 0.24 12.24
C ILE A 140 -14.15 -1.09 11.68
N ASN A 141 -13.63 -1.98 12.54
CA ASN A 141 -13.14 -3.28 12.10
C ASN A 141 -14.27 -4.17 11.57
N THR A 142 -15.44 -4.17 12.21
CA THR A 142 -16.63 -4.91 11.76
C THR A 142 -17.13 -4.39 10.42
N GLN A 143 -17.20 -3.07 10.23
CA GLN A 143 -17.54 -2.47 8.93
C GLN A 143 -16.57 -2.88 7.81
N ARG A 144 -15.26 -2.91 8.10
CA ARG A 144 -14.24 -3.40 7.15
C ARG A 144 -14.44 -4.88 6.80
N LYS A 145 -14.75 -5.72 7.80
CA LYS A 145 -15.06 -7.15 7.59
C LYS A 145 -16.30 -7.30 6.73
N TYR A 146 -17.39 -6.61 7.06
CA TYR A 146 -18.63 -6.58 6.29
C TYR A 146 -18.39 -6.19 4.82
N LYS A 147 -17.70 -5.07 4.57
CA LYS A 147 -17.35 -4.62 3.20
C LYS A 147 -16.53 -5.65 2.42
N THR A 148 -15.66 -6.39 3.11
CA THR A 148 -14.85 -7.45 2.49
C THR A 148 -15.71 -8.66 2.12
N VAL A 149 -16.61 -9.09 3.01
CA VAL A 149 -17.54 -10.19 2.79
C VAL A 149 -18.53 -9.84 1.68
N SER A 150 -19.13 -8.65 1.71
CA SER A 150 -20.02 -8.12 0.67
C SER A 150 -19.35 -8.13 -0.72
N LYS A 151 -18.12 -7.61 -0.85
CA LYS A 151 -17.37 -7.68 -2.12
C LYS A 151 -17.04 -9.11 -2.55
N ARG A 152 -16.86 -10.04 -1.61
CA ARG A 152 -16.63 -11.46 -1.93
C ARG A 152 -17.92 -12.09 -2.45
N TYR A 153 -19.06 -11.77 -1.84
CA TYR A 153 -20.38 -12.21 -2.27
C TYR A 153 -20.70 -11.68 -3.67
N GLU A 154 -20.51 -10.38 -3.95
CA GLU A 154 -20.70 -9.79 -5.28
C GLU A 154 -19.90 -10.51 -6.37
N ARG A 155 -18.63 -10.88 -6.08
CA ARG A 155 -17.79 -11.64 -7.02
C ARG A 155 -18.29 -13.05 -7.25
N LEU A 156 -18.85 -13.68 -6.21
CA LEU A 156 -19.42 -15.02 -6.32
C LEU A 156 -20.67 -14.98 -7.20
N VAL A 157 -21.58 -14.03 -6.93
CA VAL A 157 -22.79 -13.80 -7.74
C VAL A 157 -22.43 -13.53 -9.20
N LYS A 158 -21.44 -12.67 -9.47
CA LYS A 158 -20.96 -12.41 -10.85
C LYS A 158 -20.40 -13.64 -11.55
N ARG A 159 -19.74 -14.54 -10.82
CA ARG A 159 -19.26 -15.81 -11.40
C ARG A 159 -20.42 -16.75 -11.71
N THR A 160 -21.39 -16.84 -10.82
CA THR A 160 -22.57 -17.69 -11.05
C THR A 160 -23.42 -17.19 -12.21
N THR A 161 -23.56 -15.88 -12.39
CA THR A 161 -24.30 -15.33 -13.55
C THR A 161 -23.56 -15.54 -14.87
N GLN A 162 -22.24 -15.35 -14.89
CA GLN A 162 -21.41 -15.62 -16.07
C GLN A 162 -21.42 -17.11 -16.46
N ASN A 163 -21.39 -18.02 -15.49
CA ASN A 163 -21.44 -19.45 -15.77
C ASN A 163 -22.84 -19.91 -16.26
N LYS A 164 -23.93 -19.33 -15.72
CA LYS A 164 -25.29 -19.62 -16.20
C LYS A 164 -25.52 -19.14 -17.64
N SER A 165 -24.93 -18.01 -18.04
CA SER A 165 -25.01 -17.56 -19.44
C SER A 165 -24.25 -18.46 -20.44
N SER A 166 -23.29 -19.25 -19.98
CA SER A 166 -22.58 -20.22 -20.84
C SER A 166 -23.23 -21.60 -20.91
N GLU A 167 -24.12 -21.95 -19.97
CA GLU A 167 -24.82 -23.25 -19.98
C GLU A 167 -26.10 -23.23 -20.83
N ASN A 168 -26.72 -22.08 -21.07
CA ASN A 168 -27.93 -21.95 -21.90
C ASN A 168 -27.67 -21.77 -23.42
N VAL A 169 -26.47 -22.04 -23.92
CA VAL A 169 -26.13 -22.00 -25.37
C VAL A 169 -25.77 -23.39 -25.91
N GLY A 170 -26.21 -24.46 -25.22
CA GLY A 170 -25.82 -25.85 -25.49
C GLY A 170 -26.94 -26.79 -25.92
N GLN A 171 -28.19 -26.33 -26.05
CA GLN A 171 -29.29 -27.14 -26.56
C GLN A 171 -30.07 -26.28 -27.57
N ASP A 172 -30.53 -26.92 -28.64
CA ASP A 172 -31.19 -26.34 -29.82
C ASP A 172 -30.26 -25.87 -30.95
N LYS A 173 -29.54 -26.84 -31.55
CA LYS A 173 -29.26 -26.82 -33.00
C LYS A 173 -29.50 -28.19 -33.59
N GLU A 174 -30.77 -28.47 -33.88
CA GLU A 174 -31.15 -29.30 -35.02
C GLU A 174 -31.84 -28.41 -36.07
N THR A 175 -31.27 -28.47 -37.27
CA THR A 175 -31.86 -28.11 -38.57
C THR A 175 -32.16 -26.63 -38.88
N GLY A 176 -31.75 -26.22 -40.09
CA GLY A 176 -32.35 -25.07 -40.77
C GLY A 176 -31.39 -23.93 -41.08
N ASN A 177 -30.70 -24.06 -42.21
CA ASN A 177 -30.60 -23.10 -43.30
C ASN A 177 -30.36 -21.59 -43.07
N ASP A 178 -29.55 -21.09 -44.00
CA ASP A 178 -29.52 -19.74 -44.57
C ASP A 178 -28.70 -18.64 -43.87
N THR A 179 -27.48 -18.51 -44.38
CA THR A 179 -26.99 -17.32 -45.08
C THR A 179 -27.34 -15.95 -44.46
N HIS A 180 -26.44 -15.44 -43.62
CA HIS A 180 -25.93 -14.08 -43.79
C HIS A 180 -24.61 -13.90 -43.05
N GLY A 181 -23.56 -13.69 -43.85
CA GLY A 181 -22.21 -13.41 -43.38
C GLY A 181 -22.16 -12.15 -42.54
N ASN A 182 -21.63 -12.29 -41.34
CA ASN A 182 -21.13 -11.18 -40.56
C ASN A 182 -19.77 -11.59 -40.01
N ASP A 183 -18.78 -11.59 -40.90
CA ASP A 183 -17.36 -11.70 -40.60
C ASP A 183 -16.90 -10.45 -39.82
N GLY A 184 -17.32 -10.37 -38.56
CA GLY A 184 -16.68 -9.51 -37.58
C GLY A 184 -15.39 -10.20 -37.15
N PRO A 185 -14.18 -9.69 -37.48
CA PRO A 185 -12.94 -10.32 -37.09
C PRO A 185 -12.82 -10.21 -35.57
N SER A 186 -13.14 -11.31 -34.88
CA SER A 186 -12.77 -11.47 -33.49
C SER A 186 -11.25 -11.39 -33.43
N SER A 187 -10.78 -10.21 -33.03
CA SER A 187 -9.35 -9.90 -32.91
C SER A 187 -8.76 -10.77 -31.79
N SER A 188 -8.45 -12.01 -32.14
CA SER A 188 -7.37 -12.78 -31.58
C SER A 188 -6.11 -11.95 -31.80
N LYS A 189 -5.89 -10.96 -30.93
CA LYS A 189 -4.57 -10.37 -30.70
C LYS A 189 -3.71 -11.47 -30.08
N SER A 190 -3.37 -12.47 -30.88
CA SER A 190 -2.20 -13.35 -30.76
C SER A 190 -0.92 -12.56 -31.04
N GLY A 191 -0.93 -11.26 -30.78
CA GLY A 191 0.29 -10.50 -30.57
C GLY A 191 1.02 -11.24 -29.47
N THR A 192 2.09 -11.93 -29.85
CA THR A 192 3.05 -12.57 -28.97
C THR A 192 3.62 -11.47 -28.09
N GLU A 193 2.87 -11.07 -27.05
CA GLU A 193 3.31 -10.12 -26.07
C GLU A 193 4.58 -10.74 -25.49
N LYS A 194 5.74 -10.20 -25.87
CA LYS A 194 7.06 -10.70 -25.45
C LYS A 194 7.03 -10.85 -23.93
N LEU A 195 6.79 -12.07 -23.46
CA LEU A 195 6.66 -12.37 -22.05
C LEU A 195 8.02 -12.14 -21.44
N THR A 196 8.07 -11.54 -20.25
CA THR A 196 9.34 -11.50 -19.51
C THR A 196 9.84 -12.94 -19.32
N PRO A 197 11.16 -13.20 -19.36
CA PRO A 197 11.73 -14.55 -19.27
C PRO A 197 11.17 -15.36 -18.08
N ARG A 198 10.94 -14.67 -16.95
CA ARG A 198 10.30 -15.27 -15.76
C ARG A 198 8.85 -15.72 -15.97
N LYS A 199 8.05 -14.95 -16.70
CA LYS A 199 6.66 -15.32 -17.03
C LYS A 199 6.63 -16.47 -18.04
N ARG A 200 7.52 -16.45 -19.04
CA ARG A 200 7.73 -17.54 -20.00
C ARG A 200 8.07 -18.84 -19.27
N THR A 201 9.06 -18.80 -18.37
CA THR A 201 9.43 -19.94 -17.51
C THR A 201 8.24 -20.47 -16.69
N TYR A 202 7.42 -19.59 -16.10
CA TYR A 202 6.24 -20.05 -15.34
C TYR A 202 5.12 -20.60 -16.22
N LYS A 203 5.05 -20.20 -17.48
CA LYS A 203 4.11 -20.72 -18.47
C LYS A 203 4.56 -22.12 -18.89
N GLU A 204 5.82 -22.28 -19.29
CA GLU A 204 6.44 -23.57 -19.64
C GLU A 204 6.33 -24.58 -18.49
N LEU A 205 6.64 -24.16 -17.25
CA LEU A 205 6.51 -25.03 -16.08
C LEU A 205 5.07 -25.49 -15.80
N ARG A 206 4.06 -24.70 -16.19
CA ARG A 206 2.65 -25.13 -16.09
C ARG A 206 2.26 -26.05 -17.25
N GLU A 207 2.74 -25.74 -18.45
CA GLU A 207 2.48 -26.53 -19.67
C GLU A 207 3.07 -27.93 -19.57
N MET A 208 4.26 -28.07 -18.98
CA MET A 208 4.88 -29.37 -18.74
C MET A 208 4.10 -30.25 -17.74
N LYS A 209 3.04 -29.74 -17.09
CA LYS A 209 2.19 -30.41 -16.07
C LYS A 209 2.94 -31.10 -14.91
N ALA A 210 4.26 -31.06 -14.88
CA ALA A 210 5.10 -31.88 -14.00
C ALA A 210 5.02 -31.44 -12.54
N CYS A 211 4.84 -30.13 -12.26
CA CYS A 211 4.72 -29.61 -10.90
C CYS A 211 4.12 -28.20 -10.86
N HIS A 212 3.32 -27.90 -9.84
CA HIS A 212 2.92 -26.52 -9.57
C HIS A 212 4.17 -25.64 -9.33
N PRO A 213 4.27 -24.43 -9.93
CA PRO A 213 5.47 -23.60 -9.85
C PRO A 213 5.83 -23.10 -8.45
N SER A 214 5.07 -23.44 -7.41
CA SER A 214 5.44 -23.25 -6.01
C SER A 214 6.36 -24.36 -5.49
N LYS A 215 6.13 -25.62 -5.92
CA LYS A 215 6.83 -26.82 -5.43
C LYS A 215 8.24 -26.98 -5.99
N ILE A 216 8.53 -26.40 -7.15
CA ILE A 216 9.84 -26.53 -7.80
C ILE A 216 10.92 -25.78 -6.97
N PRO A 217 12.11 -26.38 -6.75
CA PRO A 217 13.21 -25.70 -6.07
C PRO A 217 13.60 -24.39 -6.75
N LYS A 218 13.98 -23.39 -5.95
CA LYS A 218 14.34 -22.05 -6.45
C LYS A 218 15.54 -22.08 -7.39
N ILE A 219 16.49 -22.97 -7.15
CA ILE A 219 17.69 -23.14 -7.98
C ILE A 219 17.30 -23.54 -9.39
N VAL A 220 16.43 -24.55 -9.54
CA VAL A 220 15.92 -25.02 -10.84
C VAL A 220 15.17 -23.90 -11.57
N LYS A 221 14.30 -23.15 -10.88
CA LYS A 221 13.62 -21.99 -11.47
C LYS A 221 14.60 -20.95 -11.98
N ASN A 222 15.65 -20.66 -11.23
CA ASN A 222 16.65 -19.68 -11.65
C ASN A 222 17.45 -20.16 -12.87
N LYS A 223 17.79 -21.46 -12.93
CA LYS A 223 18.45 -22.08 -14.09
C LYS A 223 17.57 -21.99 -15.34
N LEU A 224 16.28 -22.32 -15.23
CA LEU A 224 15.33 -22.20 -16.34
C LEU A 224 15.13 -20.76 -16.80
N VAL A 225 15.03 -19.80 -15.86
CA VAL A 225 14.94 -18.37 -16.21
C VAL A 225 16.19 -17.90 -16.94
N LEU A 226 17.37 -18.40 -16.56
CA LEU A 226 18.63 -18.10 -17.24
C LEU A 226 18.67 -18.73 -18.63
N ALA A 227 18.27 -20.00 -18.77
CA ALA A 227 18.21 -20.69 -20.06
C ALA A 227 17.30 -19.95 -21.05
N ASN A 228 16.09 -19.55 -20.62
CA ASN A 228 15.18 -18.76 -21.43
C ASN A 228 15.71 -17.37 -21.79
N LEU A 229 16.55 -16.78 -20.93
CA LEU A 229 17.23 -15.52 -21.24
C LEU A 229 18.27 -15.69 -22.33
N LEU A 230 19.02 -16.79 -22.29
CA LEU A 230 20.02 -17.12 -23.30
C LEU A 230 19.35 -17.46 -24.64
N THR A 231 18.25 -18.22 -24.63
CA THR A 231 17.50 -18.50 -25.86
C THR A 231 16.93 -17.23 -26.47
N ASP A 232 16.34 -16.32 -25.67
CA ASP A 232 15.87 -15.02 -26.17
C ASP A 232 17.02 -14.20 -26.78
N GLU A 233 18.23 -14.28 -26.20
CA GLU A 233 19.42 -13.61 -26.71
C GLU A 233 19.86 -14.22 -28.05
N ILE A 234 19.87 -15.56 -28.17
CA ILE A 234 20.17 -16.29 -29.42
C ILE A 234 19.11 -16.04 -30.51
N GLU A 235 17.83 -15.97 -30.15
CA GLU A 235 16.74 -15.66 -31.09
C GLU A 235 16.85 -14.21 -31.59
N ASP A 236 17.05 -13.22 -30.69
CA ASP A 236 17.25 -11.81 -31.07
C ASP A 236 18.52 -11.62 -31.94
N VAL A 237 19.47 -12.54 -31.82
CA VAL A 237 20.73 -12.63 -32.58
C VAL A 237 20.47 -13.17 -33.98
N TYR A 238 19.78 -14.32 -34.10
CA TYR A 238 19.50 -14.98 -35.38
C TYR A 238 18.65 -14.09 -36.30
N ASN A 239 17.81 -13.24 -35.70
CA ASN A 239 16.98 -12.29 -36.43
C ASN A 239 17.74 -11.04 -36.93
N LYS A 240 19.06 -10.93 -36.73
CA LYS A 240 19.90 -9.80 -37.19
C LYS A 240 21.00 -10.29 -38.13
N SER A 241 21.32 -9.51 -39.17
CA SER A 241 22.21 -9.92 -40.27
C SER A 241 23.68 -10.20 -39.87
N ASP A 242 24.37 -10.96 -40.73
CA ASP A 242 25.60 -11.73 -40.49
C ASP A 242 26.83 -10.95 -39.96
N GLN A 243 27.00 -9.65 -40.28
CA GLN A 243 28.15 -8.88 -39.77
C GLN A 243 28.12 -8.69 -38.24
N GLN A 244 27.00 -8.96 -37.59
CA GLN A 244 26.86 -8.82 -36.13
C GLN A 244 27.31 -10.05 -35.35
N ALA A 245 27.63 -11.19 -35.98
CA ALA A 245 27.92 -12.47 -35.31
C ALA A 245 29.04 -12.39 -34.23
N LYS A 246 30.06 -11.54 -34.41
CA LYS A 246 31.10 -11.32 -33.39
C LYS A 246 30.60 -10.48 -32.20
N ALA A 247 29.83 -9.41 -32.47
CA ALA A 247 29.19 -8.58 -31.45
C ALA A 247 28.13 -9.36 -30.65
N ILE A 248 27.52 -10.33 -31.31
CA ILE A 248 26.56 -11.31 -30.80
C ILE A 248 27.22 -12.24 -29.77
N VAL A 249 28.36 -12.84 -30.09
CA VAL A 249 29.10 -13.69 -29.15
C VAL A 249 29.57 -12.88 -27.95
N THR A 250 30.06 -11.65 -28.17
CA THR A 250 30.42 -10.75 -27.06
C THR A 250 29.20 -10.31 -26.24
N SER A 251 28.02 -10.14 -26.83
CA SER A 251 26.76 -9.85 -26.11
C SER A 251 26.36 -10.98 -25.16
N ILE A 252 26.37 -12.21 -25.69
CA ILE A 252 26.03 -13.43 -24.93
C ILE A 252 27.03 -13.62 -23.79
N VAL A 253 28.34 -13.56 -24.09
CA VAL A 253 29.42 -13.66 -23.09
C VAL A 253 29.32 -12.53 -22.06
N SER A 254 29.03 -11.30 -22.49
CA SER A 254 28.87 -10.17 -21.58
C SER A 254 27.54 -10.15 -20.81
N SER A 255 26.62 -11.08 -21.10
CA SER A 255 25.31 -11.24 -20.48
C SER A 255 24.49 -9.94 -20.48
N SER A 256 24.47 -9.24 -21.62
CA SER A 256 23.91 -7.89 -21.74
C SER A 256 22.45 -7.80 -21.29
N LYS A 257 21.63 -8.78 -21.68
CA LYS A 257 20.20 -8.91 -21.34
C LYS A 257 19.99 -9.20 -19.86
N LEU A 258 20.85 -10.06 -19.28
CA LEU A 258 20.81 -10.35 -17.85
C LEU A 258 21.14 -9.10 -17.01
N LYS A 259 22.16 -8.34 -17.43
CA LYS A 259 22.52 -7.05 -16.82
C LYS A 259 21.36 -6.07 -16.91
N GLU A 260 20.71 -5.96 -18.07
CA GLU A 260 19.51 -5.13 -18.24
C GLU A 260 18.37 -5.54 -17.30
N TYR A 261 18.09 -6.84 -17.18
CA TYR A 261 17.06 -7.34 -16.29
C TYR A 261 17.39 -7.03 -14.82
N LYS A 262 18.64 -7.25 -14.40
CA LYS A 262 19.13 -6.93 -13.05
C LYS A 262 19.01 -5.44 -12.76
N LEU A 263 19.48 -4.57 -13.66
CA LEU A 263 19.38 -3.11 -13.52
C LEU A 263 17.93 -2.64 -13.41
N THR A 264 17.06 -3.09 -14.32
CA THR A 264 15.64 -2.73 -14.32
C THR A 264 14.93 -3.19 -13.05
N LYS A 265 15.34 -4.36 -12.51
CA LYS A 265 14.85 -4.85 -11.23
C LYS A 265 15.28 -3.95 -10.08
N THR A 266 16.56 -3.61 -9.99
CA THR A 266 17.10 -2.76 -8.93
C THR A 266 16.49 -1.37 -8.99
N LEU A 267 16.43 -0.75 -10.18
CA LEU A 267 15.79 0.55 -10.40
C LEU A 267 14.31 0.54 -10.00
N SER A 268 13.57 -0.51 -10.34
CA SER A 268 12.17 -0.63 -9.93
C SER A 268 12.01 -0.75 -8.42
N GLN A 269 12.97 -1.40 -7.74
CA GLN A 269 12.96 -1.54 -6.28
C GLN A 269 13.34 -0.23 -5.57
N SER A 270 14.31 0.53 -6.09
CA SER A 270 14.74 1.80 -5.49
C SER A 270 13.76 2.94 -5.76
N THR A 271 13.21 3.03 -6.97
CA THR A 271 12.33 4.15 -7.38
C THR A 271 10.84 3.87 -7.15
N GLY A 272 10.44 2.63 -6.90
CA GLY A 272 9.03 2.22 -6.83
C GLY A 272 8.29 2.23 -8.17
N ILE A 273 8.95 2.58 -9.28
CA ILE A 273 8.34 2.60 -10.61
C ILE A 273 8.12 1.17 -11.09
N ARG A 274 6.94 0.88 -11.68
CA ARG A 274 6.63 -0.43 -12.27
C ARG A 274 7.62 -0.76 -13.41
N ARG A 275 8.21 -1.96 -13.39
CA ARG A 275 9.16 -2.44 -14.42
C ARG A 275 8.66 -2.29 -15.86
N SER A 276 7.38 -2.59 -16.11
CA SER A 276 6.81 -2.44 -17.45
C SER A 276 6.87 -1.01 -17.99
N ARG A 277 6.77 0.01 -17.10
CA ARG A 277 6.93 1.42 -17.47
C ARG A 277 8.39 1.76 -17.76
N LEU A 278 9.34 1.21 -17.00
CA LEU A 278 10.78 1.42 -17.22
C LEU A 278 11.23 0.85 -18.57
N VAL A 279 10.82 -0.38 -18.89
CA VAL A 279 11.13 -1.04 -20.17
C VAL A 279 10.52 -0.26 -21.36
N LYS A 280 9.26 0.18 -21.24
CA LYS A 280 8.58 0.98 -22.30
C LYS A 280 9.26 2.33 -22.53
N LYS A 281 9.63 3.06 -21.46
CA LYS A 281 10.33 4.36 -21.57
C LYS A 281 11.69 4.23 -22.23
N ARG A 282 12.44 3.16 -21.94
CA ARG A 282 13.73 2.90 -22.60
C ARG A 282 13.57 2.67 -24.10
N LYS A 283 12.64 1.81 -24.52
CA LYS A 283 12.36 1.58 -25.95
C LYS A 283 11.99 2.88 -26.67
N LYS A 284 11.19 3.75 -26.04
CA LYS A 284 10.82 5.06 -26.61
C LYS A 284 12.01 6.04 -26.75
N ARG A 285 13.04 5.93 -25.89
CA ARG A 285 14.25 6.76 -25.98
C ARG A 285 15.26 6.23 -27.00
N LEU A 286 15.44 4.91 -27.07
CA LEU A 286 16.37 4.29 -28.02
C LEU A 286 15.84 4.26 -29.46
N GLY A 287 14.51 4.18 -29.65
CA GLY A 287 13.93 4.24 -31.00
C GLY A 287 14.06 5.61 -31.68
N LYS A 288 14.21 6.69 -30.90
CA LYS A 288 14.34 8.05 -31.44
C LYS A 288 15.76 8.40 -31.92
N SER A 289 16.78 7.63 -31.54
CA SER A 289 18.16 7.92 -31.93
C SER A 289 18.55 7.31 -33.28
N THR A 290 17.80 6.36 -33.81
CA THR A 290 18.11 5.69 -35.07
C THR A 290 17.44 6.30 -36.30
N GLU A 291 16.42 7.16 -36.14
CA GLU A 291 15.71 7.79 -37.26
C GLU A 291 16.33 9.11 -37.73
N LYS A 292 17.31 9.68 -37.01
CA LYS A 292 17.88 11.00 -37.36
C LYS A 292 19.03 10.99 -38.38
N ASN A 293 19.47 9.82 -38.85
CA ASN A 293 20.59 9.71 -39.80
C ASN A 293 20.18 9.17 -41.18
N LYS A 294 18.91 9.25 -41.55
CA LYS A 294 18.53 9.15 -42.97
C LYS A 294 18.55 10.55 -43.55
N GLU A 295 19.73 10.99 -43.99
CA GLU A 295 19.84 12.14 -44.88
C GLU A 295 19.11 11.81 -46.20
N PRO A 296 18.31 12.74 -46.73
CA PRO A 296 17.76 12.59 -48.07
C PRO A 296 18.90 12.75 -49.08
N HIS A 297 19.19 11.69 -49.83
CA HIS A 297 19.88 11.77 -51.12
C HIS A 297 18.85 11.96 -52.23
#